data_AF-A0A4Q2XSV1-F1
#
_entry.id   AF-A0A4Q2XSV1-F1
#
_cell.length_a   1.000
_cell.length_b   1.000
_cell.length_c   1.000
_cell.angle_alpha   90.00
_cell.angle_beta   90.00
_cell.angle_gamma   90.00
#
_symmetry.space_group_name_H-M   'P 1'
#
loop_
_entity.id
_entity.type
_entity.pdbx_description
1 polymer ?
#
loop_
_entity_poly.entity_id
_entity_poly.type
_entity_poly.pdbx_seq_one_letter_code
_entity_poly.pdbx_strand_id
1 'polypeptide(L)'
;MKPTQKPQRRDGFALVVTISMMVLLVVVVVATLSLSTITLRSVDRDSAQAVARANARLALMLAIGHLQKEAGPDQRVTGSAEIVGSDANPYWTGVWRSGIDNKNSQPTWLVSGPNPDPETTLDDANSAVLVRPPSTEAARREVRAEYVSVEGRQLDGRYAYWVGDEGTKVRIDVGNPEEVTGYERIGRSQSPREPGFAAFDKKHRAMWAGFDSDYNDSVDRRTLVSMGTVALAAKDSGDLDRDEIPKYYFNDLTTGGFGLPVNVRDG
;
A
#
# COMPACT_ATOMS: atom_id res chain seq x y z
N MET A 1 78.65 55.48 38.00
CA MET A 1 77.31 55.67 37.40
C MET A 1 76.88 54.35 36.77
N LYS A 2 75.88 53.66 37.31
CA LYS A 2 75.31 52.42 36.73
C LYS A 2 74.07 52.80 35.91
N PRO A 3 73.93 52.36 34.65
CA PRO A 3 72.77 52.70 33.84
C PRO A 3 71.54 51.90 34.26
N THR A 4 70.39 52.56 34.33
CA THR A 4 69.07 51.98 34.59
C THR A 4 68.51 51.38 33.29
N GLN A 5 68.30 50.06 33.26
CA GLN A 5 67.63 49.37 32.14
C GLN A 5 66.13 49.68 32.15
N LYS A 6 65.60 50.12 31.01
CA LYS A 6 64.16 50.34 30.78
C LYS A 6 63.42 48.99 30.68
N PRO A 7 62.27 48.81 31.34
CA PRO A 7 61.52 47.56 31.27
C PRO A 7 60.86 47.42 29.89
N GLN A 8 61.10 46.28 29.25
CA GLN A 8 60.56 45.93 27.94
C GLN A 8 59.13 45.38 28.13
N ARG A 9 58.11 46.12 27.64
CA ARG A 9 56.70 45.71 27.74
C ARG A 9 56.41 44.55 26.79
N ARG A 10 55.78 43.50 27.33
CA ARG A 10 55.36 42.29 26.61
C ARG A 10 53.91 42.45 26.14
N ASP A 11 53.71 43.10 25.01
CA ASP A 11 52.37 43.43 24.50
C ASP A 11 51.74 42.31 23.63
N GLY A 12 52.44 41.18 23.41
CA GLY A 12 51.97 40.08 22.55
C GLY A 12 51.13 38.99 23.23
N PHE A 13 51.26 38.78 24.55
CA PHE A 13 50.58 37.66 25.24
C PHE A 13 49.06 37.85 25.31
N ALA A 14 48.61 39.08 25.58
CA ALA A 14 47.18 39.40 25.60
C ALA A 14 46.51 39.14 24.24
N LEU A 15 47.21 39.42 23.13
CA LEU A 15 46.70 39.18 21.78
C LEU A 15 46.54 37.69 21.47
N VAL A 16 47.49 36.85 21.88
CA VAL A 16 47.40 35.39 21.67
C VAL A 16 46.23 34.81 22.47
N VAL A 17 46.03 35.28 23.70
CA VAL A 17 44.92 34.83 24.56
C VAL A 17 43.57 35.27 23.97
N THR A 18 43.43 36.51 23.49
CA THR A 18 42.16 36.98 22.91
C THR A 18 41.84 36.29 21.58
N ILE A 19 42.83 36.05 20.72
CA ILE A 19 42.64 35.28 19.49
C ILE A 19 42.25 33.84 19.82
N SER A 20 42.94 33.19 20.75
CA SER A 20 42.62 31.82 21.16
C SER A 20 41.21 31.72 21.77
N MET A 21 40.82 32.71 22.59
CA MET A 21 39.50 32.78 23.20
C MET A 21 38.40 33.07 22.16
N MET A 22 38.64 33.98 21.21
CA MET A 22 37.70 34.24 20.11
C MET A 22 37.53 33.02 19.21
N VAL A 23 38.61 32.33 18.85
CA VAL A 23 38.53 31.10 18.04
C VAL A 23 37.75 30.03 18.78
N LEU A 24 38.00 29.82 20.07
CA LEU A 24 37.24 28.89 20.89
C LEU A 24 35.73 29.23 20.90
N LEU A 25 35.40 30.50 21.13
CA LEU A 25 34.01 30.97 21.15
C LEU A 25 33.32 30.77 19.79
N VAL A 26 34.00 31.08 18.69
CA VAL A 26 33.48 30.89 17.34
C VAL A 26 33.21 29.41 17.06
N VAL A 27 34.12 28.51 17.45
CA VAL A 27 33.93 27.06 17.28
C VAL A 27 32.69 26.58 18.06
N VAL A 28 32.51 27.04 19.31
CA VAL A 28 31.33 26.67 20.10
C VAL A 28 30.04 27.17 19.45
N VAL A 29 30.01 28.42 18.99
CA VAL A 29 28.83 29.00 18.33
C VAL A 29 28.49 28.27 17.02
N VAL A 30 29.50 27.91 16.21
CA VAL A 30 29.27 27.14 14.98
C VAL A 30 28.77 25.73 15.28
N ALA A 31 29.28 25.09 16.34
CA ALA A 31 28.83 23.77 16.76
C ALA A 31 27.37 23.79 17.22
N THR A 32 26.97 24.77 18.04
CA THR A 32 25.58 24.89 18.50
C THR A 32 24.63 25.27 17.38
N LEU A 33 25.02 26.16 16.47
CA LEU A 33 24.22 26.52 15.29
C LEU A 33 23.98 25.32 14.36
N SER A 34 25.03 24.51 14.16
CA SER A 34 24.94 23.28 13.37
C SER A 34 23.96 22.29 13.99
N LEU A 35 24.04 22.09 15.32
CA LEU A 35 23.11 21.24 16.05
C LEU A 35 21.67 21.76 15.94
N SER A 36 21.44 23.05 16.16
CA SER A 36 20.11 23.67 16.06
C SER A 36 19.49 23.50 14.66
N THR A 37 20.30 23.62 13.60
CA THR A 37 19.83 23.41 12.23
C THR A 37 19.38 21.97 11.99
N ILE A 38 20.12 21.00 12.55
CA ILE A 38 19.77 19.57 12.46
C ILE A 38 18.49 19.29 13.24
N THR A 39 18.36 19.83 14.46
CA THR A 39 17.16 19.62 15.28
C THR A 39 15.92 20.22 14.65
N LEU A 40 16.01 21.41 14.05
CA LEU A 40 14.88 22.05 13.36
C LEU A 40 14.41 21.20 12.18
N ARG A 41 15.33 20.69 11.36
CA ARG A 41 14.99 19.77 10.25
C ARG A 41 14.34 18.47 10.73
N SER A 42 14.70 17.97 11.91
CA SER A 42 14.05 16.80 12.52
C SER A 42 12.61 17.14 12.94
N VAL A 43 12.42 18.25 13.65
CA VAL A 43 11.10 18.70 14.11
C VAL A 43 10.13 18.94 12.95
N ASP A 44 10.60 19.52 11.85
CA ASP A 44 9.79 19.72 10.66
C ASP A 44 9.34 18.39 10.05
N ARG A 45 10.24 17.38 10.00
CA ARG A 45 9.88 16.03 9.54
C ARG A 45 8.88 15.35 10.47
N ASP A 46 9.09 15.45 11.77
CA ASP A 46 8.22 14.84 12.78
C ASP A 46 6.82 15.46 12.75
N SER A 47 6.73 16.78 12.60
CA SER A 47 5.46 17.49 12.44
C SER A 47 4.74 17.11 11.15
N ALA A 48 5.45 17.09 10.01
CA ALA A 48 4.89 16.65 8.73
C ALA A 48 4.38 15.20 8.79
N GLN A 49 5.12 14.31 9.46
CA GLN A 49 4.70 12.92 9.65
C GLN A 49 3.49 12.81 10.57
N ALA A 50 3.40 13.63 11.63
CA ALA A 50 2.23 13.68 12.51
C ALA A 50 0.96 14.11 11.75
N VAL A 51 1.07 15.14 10.90
CA VAL A 51 -0.03 15.61 10.03
C VAL A 51 -0.43 14.52 9.03
N ALA A 52 0.54 13.89 8.35
CA ALA A 52 0.27 12.82 7.40
C ALA A 52 -0.46 11.63 8.06
N ARG A 53 -0.04 11.25 9.28
CA ARG A 53 -0.72 10.19 10.06
C ARG A 53 -2.12 10.60 10.49
N ALA A 54 -2.34 11.86 10.86
CA ALA A 54 -3.67 12.36 11.20
C ALA A 54 -4.62 12.31 9.98
N ASN A 55 -4.13 12.76 8.82
CA ASN A 55 -4.88 12.71 7.56
C ASN A 55 -5.17 11.26 7.14
N ALA A 56 -4.21 10.35 7.28
CA ALA A 56 -4.40 8.92 6.98
C ALA A 56 -5.46 8.28 7.90
N ARG A 57 -5.49 8.63 9.19
CA ARG A 57 -6.54 8.17 10.13
C ARG A 57 -7.91 8.71 9.76
N LEU A 58 -7.99 9.97 9.36
CA LEU A 58 -9.23 10.57 8.85
C LEU A 58 -9.70 9.83 7.59
N ALA A 59 -8.78 9.59 6.64
CA ALA A 59 -9.06 8.84 5.41
C ALA A 59 -9.62 7.45 5.71
N LEU A 60 -9.02 6.74 6.67
CA LEU A 60 -9.49 5.42 7.10
C LEU A 60 -10.89 5.47 7.71
N MET A 61 -11.16 6.45 8.58
CA MET A 61 -12.50 6.62 9.18
C MET A 61 -13.56 6.93 8.11
N LEU A 62 -13.22 7.78 7.15
CA LEU A 62 -14.09 8.10 6.01
C LEU A 62 -14.30 6.89 5.10
N ALA A 63 -13.26 6.13 4.80
CA ALA A 63 -13.32 4.92 3.98
C ALA A 63 -14.25 3.86 4.61
N ILE A 64 -14.10 3.61 5.92
CA ILE A 64 -14.97 2.70 6.65
C ILE A 64 -16.42 3.20 6.63
N GLY A 65 -16.64 4.49 6.89
CA GLY A 65 -17.98 5.08 6.85
C GLY A 65 -18.61 5.00 5.46
N HIS A 66 -17.84 5.25 4.41
CA HIS A 66 -18.28 5.14 3.02
C HIS A 66 -18.64 3.70 2.66
N LEU A 67 -17.77 2.74 3.01
CA LEU A 67 -18.03 1.30 2.85
C LEU A 67 -19.31 0.89 3.58
N GLN A 68 -19.46 1.24 4.85
CA GLN A 68 -20.65 0.89 5.64
C GLN A 68 -21.92 1.53 5.10
N LYS A 69 -21.85 2.77 4.60
CA LYS A 69 -23.01 3.46 4.02
C LYS A 69 -23.47 2.79 2.73
N GLU A 70 -22.55 2.46 1.84
CA GLU A 70 -22.88 1.95 0.50
C GLU A 70 -23.09 0.44 0.49
N ALA A 71 -22.25 -0.32 1.20
CA ALA A 71 -22.29 -1.79 1.28
C ALA A 71 -23.01 -2.33 2.54
N GLY A 72 -23.55 -1.46 3.40
CA GLY A 72 -24.29 -1.87 4.59
C GLY A 72 -25.63 -2.57 4.30
N PRO A 73 -26.45 -2.09 3.34
CA PRO A 73 -27.67 -2.80 2.96
C PRO A 73 -27.36 -4.16 2.31
N ASP A 74 -28.15 -5.19 2.61
CA ASP A 74 -27.93 -6.58 2.14
C ASP A 74 -28.09 -6.75 0.61
N GLN A 75 -28.74 -5.80 -0.06
CA GLN A 75 -28.92 -5.79 -1.52
C GLN A 75 -27.77 -5.09 -2.25
N ARG A 76 -26.53 -5.42 -1.87
CA ARG A 76 -25.31 -4.79 -2.42
C ARG A 76 -24.36 -5.86 -2.92
N VAL A 77 -23.76 -5.58 -4.07
CA VAL A 77 -22.74 -6.43 -4.68
C VAL A 77 -21.50 -5.56 -4.87
N THR A 78 -20.37 -6.03 -4.38
CA THR A 78 -19.06 -5.41 -4.63
C THR A 78 -18.40 -6.05 -5.84
N GLY A 79 -17.51 -5.32 -6.48
CA GLY A 79 -16.78 -5.79 -7.66
C GLY A 79 -15.76 -4.77 -8.13
N SER A 80 -14.80 -5.22 -8.93
CA SER A 80 -13.76 -4.35 -9.49
C SER A 80 -14.25 -3.61 -10.73
N ALA A 81 -13.66 -2.44 -11.01
CA ALA A 81 -13.91 -1.63 -12.19
C ALA A 81 -13.52 -2.32 -13.51
N GLU A 82 -12.69 -3.37 -13.46
CA GLU A 82 -12.39 -4.21 -14.61
C GLU A 82 -13.66 -4.87 -15.18
N ILE A 83 -14.64 -5.20 -14.33
CA ILE A 83 -15.92 -5.81 -14.76
C ILE A 83 -16.71 -4.86 -15.67
N VAL A 84 -16.53 -3.55 -15.51
CA VAL A 84 -17.15 -2.54 -16.39
C VAL A 84 -16.22 -2.08 -17.53
N GLY A 85 -15.04 -2.69 -17.66
CA GLY A 85 -14.11 -2.47 -18.77
C GLY A 85 -13.18 -1.26 -18.61
N SER A 86 -12.94 -0.77 -17.39
CA SER A 86 -11.99 0.32 -17.19
C SER A 86 -10.53 -0.15 -17.32
N ASP A 87 -9.78 0.47 -18.23
CA ASP A 87 -8.34 0.27 -18.38
C ASP A 87 -7.50 1.25 -17.53
N ALA A 88 -8.06 2.40 -17.14
CA ALA A 88 -7.31 3.45 -16.44
C ALA A 88 -7.15 3.14 -14.95
N ASN A 89 -8.22 2.69 -14.29
CA ASN A 89 -8.19 2.30 -12.88
C ASN A 89 -8.98 0.99 -12.65
N PRO A 90 -8.49 -0.17 -13.15
CA PRO A 90 -9.23 -1.42 -13.13
C PRO A 90 -9.53 -1.94 -11.71
N TYR A 91 -8.64 -1.67 -10.75
CA TYR A 91 -8.73 -2.23 -9.40
C TYR A 91 -9.61 -1.43 -8.43
N TRP A 92 -10.31 -0.40 -8.90
CA TRP A 92 -11.26 0.32 -8.05
C TRP A 92 -12.47 -0.55 -7.71
N THR A 93 -12.87 -0.53 -6.44
CA THR A 93 -14.02 -1.30 -6.00
C THR A 93 -15.29 -0.48 -6.14
N GLY A 94 -16.24 -0.98 -6.92
CA GLY A 94 -17.59 -0.45 -7.04
C GLY A 94 -18.55 -1.19 -6.13
N VAL A 95 -19.62 -0.50 -5.73
CA VAL A 95 -20.78 -1.09 -5.06
C VAL A 95 -22.00 -0.91 -5.95
N TRP A 96 -22.58 -2.02 -6.38
CA TRP A 96 -23.81 -2.07 -7.15
C TRP A 96 -25.00 -2.37 -6.25
N ARG A 97 -26.16 -1.83 -6.63
CA ARG A 97 -27.44 -2.17 -6.01
C ARG A 97 -28.05 -3.36 -6.75
N SER A 98 -28.21 -4.48 -6.06
CA SER A 98 -28.88 -5.65 -6.62
C SER A 98 -30.38 -5.52 -6.39
N GLY A 99 -31.18 -5.50 -7.46
CA GLY A 99 -32.63 -5.38 -7.37
C GLY A 99 -33.30 -5.52 -8.74
N ILE A 100 -34.54 -6.02 -8.75
CA ILE A 100 -35.28 -6.37 -9.98
C ILE A 100 -35.47 -5.16 -10.91
N ASP A 101 -35.59 -3.95 -10.34
CA ASP A 101 -35.83 -2.71 -11.07
C ASP A 101 -34.54 -1.93 -11.44
N ASN A 102 -33.37 -2.42 -11.03
CA ASN A 102 -32.12 -1.65 -11.01
C ASN A 102 -31.08 -2.06 -12.07
N LYS A 103 -31.53 -2.53 -13.24
CA LYS A 103 -30.66 -3.07 -14.31
C LYS A 103 -29.55 -2.13 -14.81
N ASN A 104 -29.72 -0.82 -14.66
CA ASN A 104 -28.77 0.21 -15.10
C ASN A 104 -28.22 1.05 -13.93
N SER A 105 -28.22 0.52 -12.70
CA SER A 105 -27.65 1.25 -11.56
C SER A 105 -26.15 1.41 -11.75
N GLN A 106 -25.68 2.67 -11.78
CA GLN A 106 -24.26 2.98 -11.79
C GLN A 106 -23.64 2.58 -10.44
N PRO A 107 -22.45 1.97 -10.43
CA PRO A 107 -21.75 1.69 -9.19
C PRO A 107 -21.34 2.95 -8.46
N THR A 108 -21.34 2.89 -7.14
CA THR A 108 -20.63 3.87 -6.32
C THR A 108 -19.20 3.36 -6.10
N TRP A 109 -18.19 4.13 -6.50
CA TRP A 109 -16.79 3.76 -6.33
C TRP A 109 -16.29 4.08 -4.92
N LEU A 110 -15.70 3.10 -4.24
CA LEU A 110 -15.17 3.23 -2.87
C LEU A 110 -13.74 3.79 -2.87
N VAL A 111 -13.58 4.98 -3.45
CA VAL A 111 -12.30 5.68 -3.57
C VAL A 111 -12.49 7.16 -3.23
N SER A 112 -11.41 7.83 -2.80
CA SER A 112 -11.42 9.27 -2.58
C SER A 112 -11.45 10.04 -3.90
N GLY A 113 -12.32 11.05 -3.95
CA GLY A 113 -12.45 11.98 -5.08
C GLY A 113 -13.82 12.66 -5.03
N PRO A 114 -13.97 13.90 -5.55
CA PRO A 114 -15.26 14.58 -5.61
C PRO A 114 -16.24 13.89 -6.56
N ASN A 115 -15.74 13.31 -7.66
CA ASN A 115 -16.53 12.55 -8.62
C ASN A 115 -15.67 11.41 -9.20
N PRO A 116 -15.52 10.30 -8.47
CA PRO A 116 -14.66 9.21 -8.88
C PRO A 116 -15.21 8.54 -10.15
N ASP A 117 -14.40 8.50 -11.19
CA ASP A 117 -14.69 7.82 -12.45
C ASP A 117 -13.48 6.94 -12.82
N PRO A 118 -13.65 5.60 -12.89
CA PRO A 118 -12.53 4.69 -13.13
C PRO A 118 -11.92 4.87 -14.52
N GLU A 119 -12.60 5.47 -15.49
CA GLU A 119 -12.04 5.76 -16.82
C GLU A 119 -11.13 6.99 -16.84
N THR A 120 -11.20 7.83 -15.80
CA THR A 120 -10.38 9.04 -15.71
C THR A 120 -8.94 8.69 -15.35
N THR A 121 -8.00 9.04 -16.23
CA THR A 121 -6.57 8.90 -15.95
C THR A 121 -6.12 9.90 -14.89
N LEU A 122 -5.60 9.40 -13.77
CA LEU A 122 -5.09 10.24 -12.69
C LEU A 122 -3.60 10.56 -12.88
N ASP A 123 -3.22 11.82 -12.66
CA ASP A 123 -1.84 12.32 -12.73
C ASP A 123 -1.15 12.32 -11.37
N ASP A 124 0.18 12.46 -11.33
CA ASP A 124 0.94 12.52 -10.07
C ASP A 124 0.66 13.78 -9.24
N ALA A 125 0.12 14.83 -9.86
CA ALA A 125 -0.14 16.10 -9.18
C ALA A 125 -1.38 16.04 -8.27
N ASN A 126 -2.44 15.34 -8.72
CA ASN A 126 -3.73 15.32 -8.05
C ASN A 126 -4.12 13.97 -7.46
N SER A 127 -3.23 12.96 -7.48
CA SER A 127 -3.52 11.66 -6.89
C SER A 127 -2.35 11.05 -6.12
N ALA A 128 -2.71 10.20 -5.15
CA ALA A 128 -1.77 9.38 -4.41
C ALA A 128 -1.71 7.98 -5.00
N VAL A 129 -0.50 7.42 -5.09
CA VAL A 129 -0.32 5.98 -5.30
C VAL A 129 -0.47 5.29 -3.95
N LEU A 130 -1.52 4.50 -3.81
CA LEU A 130 -1.85 3.77 -2.57
C LEU A 130 -1.25 2.38 -2.58
N VAL A 131 -1.24 1.74 -3.75
CA VAL A 131 -0.61 0.43 -3.97
C VAL A 131 0.27 0.55 -5.20
N ARG A 132 1.56 0.24 -5.04
CA ARG A 132 2.52 0.13 -6.15
C ARG A 132 3.18 -1.25 -6.11
N PRO A 133 2.87 -2.14 -7.06
CA PRO A 133 3.66 -3.35 -7.23
C PRO A 133 5.07 -2.97 -7.73
N PRO A 134 6.14 -3.52 -7.15
CA PRO A 134 7.49 -3.40 -7.73
C PRO A 134 7.54 -4.25 -9.00
N SER A 135 7.20 -3.67 -10.14
CA SER A 135 7.33 -4.29 -11.46
C SER A 135 7.62 -3.25 -12.54
N THR A 136 8.17 -3.70 -13.66
CA THR A 136 8.45 -2.87 -14.85
C THR A 136 7.17 -2.37 -15.54
N GLU A 137 6.03 -3.01 -15.28
CA GLU A 137 4.68 -2.67 -15.76
C GLU A 137 3.80 -2.04 -14.65
N ALA A 138 4.42 -1.45 -13.62
CA ALA A 138 3.73 -0.95 -12.42
C ALA A 138 2.58 0.02 -12.74
N ALA A 139 2.71 0.84 -13.80
CA ALA A 139 1.74 1.86 -14.15
C ALA A 139 0.31 1.31 -14.43
N ARG A 140 0.17 0.08 -14.93
CA ARG A 140 -1.16 -0.52 -15.20
C ARG A 140 -1.78 -1.19 -13.99
N ARG A 141 -0.98 -1.50 -12.97
CA ARG A 141 -1.41 -2.26 -11.78
C ARG A 141 -1.33 -1.48 -10.48
N GLU A 142 -0.87 -0.24 -10.57
CA GLU A 142 -0.92 0.73 -9.49
C GLU A 142 -2.37 1.09 -9.17
N VAL A 143 -2.67 1.15 -7.88
CA VAL A 143 -3.94 1.70 -7.40
C VAL A 143 -3.70 3.13 -6.99
N ARG A 144 -4.29 4.06 -7.76
CA ARG A 144 -4.23 5.49 -7.51
C ARG A 144 -5.58 6.00 -7.03
N ALA A 145 -5.58 7.05 -6.22
CA ALA A 145 -6.79 7.69 -5.73
C ALA A 145 -6.59 9.20 -5.66
N GLU A 146 -7.63 9.97 -5.99
CA GLU A 146 -7.55 11.42 -6.05
C GLU A 146 -7.38 12.02 -4.64
N TYR A 147 -6.60 13.09 -4.55
CA TYR A 147 -6.42 13.84 -3.32
C TYR A 147 -7.67 14.65 -2.99
N VAL A 148 -8.12 14.52 -1.74
CA VAL A 148 -9.13 15.40 -1.17
C VAL A 148 -8.46 16.32 -0.16
N SER A 149 -8.63 17.62 -0.36
CA SER A 149 -8.09 18.66 0.52
C SER A 149 -8.85 18.71 1.85
N VAL A 150 -8.11 18.90 2.93
CA VAL A 150 -8.65 19.17 4.28
C VAL A 150 -8.22 20.57 4.64
N GLU A 151 -9.19 21.48 4.68
CA GLU A 151 -8.97 22.83 5.19
C GLU A 151 -8.89 22.76 6.71
N GLY A 152 -7.68 22.96 7.24
CA GLY A 152 -7.42 23.03 8.67
C GLY A 152 -7.30 24.48 9.12
N ARG A 153 -7.63 24.76 10.39
CA ARG A 153 -7.42 26.10 10.98
C ARG A 153 -5.94 26.53 11.05
N GLN A 154 -5.01 25.58 10.95
CA GLN A 154 -3.59 25.81 11.24
C GLN A 154 -2.65 25.09 10.27
N LEU A 155 -3.09 24.01 9.64
CA LEU A 155 -2.30 23.20 8.70
C LEU A 155 -3.23 22.65 7.62
N ASP A 156 -2.95 22.98 6.37
CA ASP A 156 -3.62 22.39 5.21
C ASP A 156 -3.09 20.98 4.97
N GLY A 157 -4.01 20.07 4.69
CA GLY A 157 -3.70 18.66 4.49
C GLY A 157 -4.39 18.11 3.26
N ARG A 158 -3.94 16.94 2.82
CA ARG A 158 -4.65 16.12 1.84
C ARG A 158 -4.71 14.70 2.34
N TYR A 159 -5.76 13.99 1.95
CA TYR A 159 -5.84 12.55 2.11
C TYR A 159 -6.32 11.90 0.82
N ALA A 160 -6.03 10.60 0.70
CA ALA A 160 -6.59 9.76 -0.32
C ALA A 160 -6.85 8.37 0.29
N TYR A 161 -7.88 7.68 -0.18
CA TYR A 161 -8.20 6.32 0.26
C TYR A 161 -8.77 5.50 -0.90
N TRP A 162 -8.63 4.19 -0.78
CA TRP A 162 -9.25 3.19 -1.63
C TRP A 162 -9.62 2.01 -0.75
N VAL A 163 -10.79 1.43 -1.00
CA VAL A 163 -11.22 0.18 -0.39
C VAL A 163 -11.10 -0.92 -1.43
N GLY A 164 -10.22 -1.88 -1.19
CA GLY A 164 -10.07 -3.06 -2.03
C GLY A 164 -11.09 -4.15 -1.68
N ASP A 165 -11.64 -4.80 -2.70
CA ASP A 165 -12.41 -6.04 -2.52
C ASP A 165 -11.47 -7.23 -2.48
N GLU A 166 -11.19 -7.75 -1.29
CA GLU A 166 -10.35 -8.95 -1.11
C GLU A 166 -11.13 -10.25 -1.41
N GLY A 167 -12.46 -10.19 -1.51
CA GLY A 167 -13.31 -11.35 -1.78
C GLY A 167 -13.26 -11.84 -3.23
N THR A 168 -12.76 -11.01 -4.15
CA THR A 168 -12.62 -11.35 -5.59
C THR A 168 -11.28 -12.02 -5.91
N LYS A 169 -10.32 -11.99 -4.98
CA LYS A 169 -8.99 -12.57 -5.20
C LYS A 169 -9.05 -14.09 -5.23
N VAL A 170 -8.27 -14.66 -6.15
CA VAL A 170 -8.15 -16.10 -6.28
C VAL A 170 -7.25 -16.63 -5.17
N ARG A 171 -7.77 -17.58 -4.40
CA ARG A 171 -7.01 -18.30 -3.39
C ARG A 171 -6.09 -19.33 -4.05
N ILE A 172 -4.77 -19.20 -3.86
CA ILE A 172 -3.79 -20.12 -4.44
C ILE A 172 -3.47 -21.32 -3.54
N ASP A 173 -3.83 -21.23 -2.26
CA ASP A 173 -3.58 -22.24 -1.22
C ASP A 173 -4.54 -23.44 -1.27
N VAL A 174 -5.60 -23.35 -2.09
CA VAL A 174 -6.62 -24.40 -2.16
C VAL A 174 -6.11 -25.60 -2.95
N GLY A 175 -5.98 -26.74 -2.26
CA GLY A 175 -5.62 -28.03 -2.82
C GLY A 175 -6.81 -28.97 -3.02
N ASN A 176 -6.60 -29.99 -3.85
CA ASN A 176 -7.58 -31.05 -4.09
C ASN A 176 -7.97 -31.70 -2.75
N PRO A 177 -9.26 -31.78 -2.38
CA PRO A 177 -9.65 -32.34 -1.10
C PRO A 177 -9.32 -33.84 -1.04
N GLU A 178 -8.47 -34.23 -0.08
CA GLU A 178 -8.42 -35.61 0.43
C GLU A 178 -9.77 -35.97 1.10
N GLU A 179 -10.07 -37.25 1.31
CA GLU A 179 -11.28 -37.63 2.05
C GLU A 179 -11.25 -37.04 3.46
N VAL A 180 -12.11 -36.04 3.70
CA VAL A 180 -12.18 -35.37 5.01
C VAL A 180 -13.41 -35.84 5.78
N THR A 181 -13.19 -36.35 6.99
CA THR A 181 -14.27 -36.71 7.94
C THR A 181 -14.70 -35.51 8.78
N GLY A 182 -16.02 -35.35 9.02
CA GLY A 182 -16.57 -34.36 9.97
C GLY A 182 -16.88 -32.98 9.38
N TYR A 183 -16.76 -31.94 10.22
CA TYR A 183 -17.19 -30.56 9.95
C TYR A 183 -16.45 -29.88 8.78
N GLU A 184 -15.20 -30.27 8.51
CA GLU A 184 -14.40 -29.72 7.39
C GLU A 184 -14.99 -30.02 6.01
N ARG A 185 -15.82 -31.08 5.89
CA ARG A 185 -16.47 -31.44 4.62
C ARG A 185 -17.37 -30.32 4.10
N ILE A 186 -18.10 -29.63 4.99
CA ILE A 186 -19.06 -28.59 4.59
C ILE A 186 -18.32 -27.35 4.07
N GLY A 187 -17.31 -26.86 4.80
CA GLY A 187 -16.51 -25.70 4.39
C GLY A 187 -15.74 -25.94 3.08
N ARG A 188 -15.19 -27.14 2.90
CA ARG A 188 -14.49 -27.51 1.65
C ARG A 188 -15.44 -27.76 0.48
N SER A 189 -16.68 -28.23 0.73
CA SER A 189 -17.66 -28.43 -0.35
C SER A 189 -18.16 -27.14 -0.98
N GLN A 190 -18.02 -26.01 -0.28
CA GLN A 190 -18.42 -24.68 -0.77
C GLN A 190 -17.28 -23.90 -1.43
N SER A 191 -16.05 -24.44 -1.39
CA SER A 191 -14.86 -23.79 -1.97
C SER A 191 -14.52 -24.41 -3.34
N PRO A 192 -13.94 -23.64 -4.28
CA PRO A 192 -13.40 -24.19 -5.52
C PRO A 192 -12.41 -25.33 -5.26
N ARG A 193 -12.44 -26.42 -6.04
CA ARG A 193 -11.55 -27.58 -5.85
C ARG A 193 -10.09 -27.27 -6.15
N GLU A 194 -9.87 -26.33 -7.07
CA GLU A 194 -8.56 -25.80 -7.41
C GLU A 194 -8.69 -24.40 -8.01
N PRO A 195 -7.64 -23.57 -7.92
CA PRO A 195 -7.59 -22.29 -8.61
C PRO A 195 -7.58 -22.53 -10.13
N GLY A 196 -8.36 -21.75 -10.87
CA GLY A 196 -8.44 -21.85 -12.32
C GLY A 196 -7.19 -21.29 -13.02
N PHE A 197 -6.01 -21.90 -12.82
CA PHE A 197 -4.74 -21.36 -13.32
C PHE A 197 -4.70 -21.19 -14.84
N ALA A 198 -5.53 -21.95 -15.56
CA ALA A 198 -5.69 -21.84 -17.01
C ALA A 198 -6.29 -20.50 -17.48
N ALA A 199 -6.95 -19.76 -16.59
CA ALA A 199 -7.53 -18.45 -16.88
C ALA A 199 -6.51 -17.30 -16.72
N PHE A 200 -5.37 -17.54 -16.07
CA PHE A 200 -4.29 -16.56 -16.06
C PHE A 200 -3.69 -16.42 -17.45
N ASP A 201 -3.14 -15.24 -17.73
CA ASP A 201 -2.52 -14.89 -19.01
C ASP A 201 -1.65 -16.04 -19.54
N LYS A 202 -1.90 -16.43 -20.80
CA LYS A 202 -1.14 -17.47 -21.51
C LYS A 202 0.36 -17.20 -21.46
N LYS A 203 0.75 -15.92 -21.42
CA LYS A 203 2.15 -15.48 -21.31
C LYS A 203 2.85 -16.04 -20.08
N HIS A 204 2.16 -16.11 -18.95
CA HIS A 204 2.77 -16.50 -17.68
C HIS A 204 2.33 -17.89 -17.19
N ARG A 205 1.55 -18.64 -17.97
CA ARG A 205 1.06 -19.98 -17.58
C ARG A 205 2.19 -20.93 -17.14
N ALA A 206 3.38 -20.82 -17.74
CA ALA A 206 4.54 -21.64 -17.40
C ALA A 206 5.01 -21.45 -15.95
N MET A 207 4.78 -20.28 -15.34
CA MET A 207 5.16 -20.01 -13.95
C MET A 207 4.35 -20.84 -12.95
N TRP A 208 3.12 -21.18 -13.32
CA TRP A 208 2.17 -21.94 -12.49
C TRP A 208 2.30 -23.45 -12.67
N ALA A 209 3.20 -23.93 -13.53
CA ALA A 209 3.35 -25.36 -13.80
C ALA A 209 3.70 -26.20 -12.55
N GLY A 210 4.34 -25.61 -11.54
CA GLY A 210 4.60 -26.27 -10.25
C GLY A 210 3.37 -26.39 -9.33
N PHE A 211 2.28 -25.68 -9.65
CA PHE A 211 1.01 -25.72 -8.93
C PHE A 211 -0.02 -26.60 -9.63
N ASP A 212 0.23 -27.07 -10.85
CA ASP A 212 -0.66 -28.00 -11.55
C ASP A 212 -0.67 -29.36 -10.85
N SER A 213 -1.85 -29.98 -10.73
CA SER A 213 -2.07 -31.16 -9.88
C SER A 213 -1.51 -32.47 -10.45
N ASP A 214 -0.90 -32.41 -11.64
CA ASP A 214 -0.49 -33.57 -12.45
C ASP A 214 0.97 -34.03 -12.26
N TYR A 215 1.71 -33.61 -11.21
CA TYR A 215 3.13 -33.94 -11.13
C TYR A 215 3.67 -34.38 -9.76
N ASN A 216 4.64 -35.30 -9.81
CA ASN A 216 5.43 -35.91 -8.73
C ASN A 216 6.40 -34.91 -8.02
N ASP A 217 6.23 -33.61 -8.28
CA ASP A 217 7.02 -32.45 -7.82
C ASP A 217 6.05 -31.28 -7.51
N SER A 218 4.88 -31.62 -6.95
CA SER A 218 3.84 -30.64 -6.66
C SER A 218 4.19 -29.87 -5.39
N VAL A 219 4.08 -28.54 -5.48
CA VAL A 219 4.19 -27.66 -4.32
C VAL A 219 3.08 -28.03 -3.34
N ASP A 220 3.43 -28.34 -2.09
CA ASP A 220 2.42 -28.53 -1.05
C ASP A 220 1.71 -27.20 -0.79
N ARG A 221 0.49 -27.08 -1.33
CA ARG A 221 -0.30 -25.85 -1.25
C ARG A 221 -0.63 -25.44 0.20
N ARG A 222 -0.57 -26.37 1.16
CA ARG A 222 -0.75 -26.10 2.59
C ARG A 222 0.40 -25.30 3.20
N THR A 223 1.57 -25.30 2.55
CA THR A 223 2.76 -24.57 3.02
C THR A 223 2.81 -23.12 2.53
N LEU A 224 1.86 -22.72 1.70
CA LEU A 224 1.73 -21.37 1.16
C LEU A 224 1.09 -20.44 2.20
N VAL A 225 1.88 -20.03 3.19
CA VAL A 225 1.40 -19.16 4.28
C VAL A 225 1.37 -17.68 3.86
N SER A 226 2.14 -17.30 2.85
CA SER A 226 2.23 -15.92 2.36
C SER A 226 2.51 -15.83 0.86
N MET A 227 2.22 -14.65 0.29
CA MET A 227 2.64 -14.33 -1.08
C MET A 227 4.16 -14.48 -1.29
N GLY A 228 4.99 -14.31 -0.25
CA GLY A 228 6.43 -14.59 -0.33
C GLY A 228 6.76 -16.08 -0.51
N THR A 229 6.00 -16.98 0.13
CA THR A 229 6.15 -18.43 -0.08
C THR A 229 5.67 -18.87 -1.46
N VAL A 230 4.70 -18.15 -2.05
CA VAL A 230 4.28 -18.37 -3.44
C VAL A 230 5.41 -18.05 -4.42
N ALA A 231 6.18 -16.97 -4.20
CA ALA A 231 7.36 -16.65 -5.01
C ALA A 231 8.40 -17.78 -5.02
N LEU A 232 8.62 -18.42 -3.87
CA LEU A 232 9.57 -19.54 -3.76
C LEU A 232 9.10 -20.79 -4.50
N ALA A 233 7.80 -21.01 -4.53
CA ALA A 233 7.16 -22.13 -5.21
C ALA A 233 6.96 -21.90 -6.72
N ALA A 234 6.92 -20.64 -7.16
CA ALA A 234 6.73 -20.27 -8.55
C ALA A 234 8.00 -20.48 -9.37
N LYS A 235 7.81 -20.80 -10.65
CA LYS A 235 8.92 -20.93 -11.61
C LYS A 235 9.13 -19.63 -12.36
N ASP A 236 10.38 -19.34 -12.69
CA ASP A 236 10.75 -18.22 -13.54
C ASP A 236 10.09 -18.38 -14.91
N SER A 237 9.47 -17.32 -15.41
CA SER A 237 8.78 -17.32 -16.70
C SER A 237 9.55 -16.63 -17.82
N GLY A 238 10.78 -16.18 -17.56
CA GLY A 238 11.61 -15.43 -18.52
C GLY A 238 11.13 -14.00 -18.79
N ASP A 239 9.90 -13.64 -18.40
CA ASP A 239 9.33 -12.29 -18.46
C ASP A 239 9.18 -11.65 -17.07
N LEU A 240 8.94 -12.47 -16.05
CA LEU A 240 8.88 -12.07 -14.64
C LEU A 240 9.73 -13.02 -13.81
N ASP A 241 10.62 -12.44 -13.00
CA ASP A 241 11.37 -13.16 -11.99
C ASP A 241 10.41 -13.75 -10.95
N ARG A 242 10.79 -14.89 -10.35
CA ARG A 242 9.96 -15.58 -9.34
C ARG A 242 9.53 -14.67 -8.18
N ASP A 243 10.39 -13.73 -7.78
CA ASP A 243 10.16 -12.77 -6.68
C ASP A 243 9.26 -11.59 -7.07
N GLU A 244 8.96 -11.43 -8.37
CA GLU A 244 8.07 -10.40 -8.91
C GLU A 244 6.64 -10.91 -9.08
N ILE A 245 6.45 -12.22 -9.20
CA ILE A 245 5.14 -12.86 -9.39
C ILE A 245 4.12 -12.45 -8.32
N PRO A 246 4.42 -12.52 -7.01
CA PRO A 246 3.45 -12.18 -5.99
C PRO A 246 3.07 -10.70 -5.99
N LYS A 247 3.96 -9.85 -6.50
CA LYS A 247 3.75 -8.42 -6.63
C LYS A 247 2.91 -8.11 -7.85
N TYR A 248 3.18 -8.75 -8.98
CA TYR A 248 2.43 -8.59 -10.22
C TYR A 248 0.94 -8.96 -10.04
N TYR A 249 0.67 -10.04 -9.31
CA TYR A 249 -0.69 -10.52 -9.04
C TYR A 249 -1.23 -10.10 -7.66
N PHE A 250 -0.71 -9.02 -7.07
CA PHE A 250 -1.09 -8.59 -5.72
C PHE A 250 -2.61 -8.34 -5.55
N ASN A 251 -3.25 -7.79 -6.60
CA ASN A 251 -4.69 -7.53 -6.59
C ASN A 251 -5.53 -8.73 -7.05
N ASP A 252 -4.89 -9.79 -7.56
CA ASP A 252 -5.58 -10.93 -8.21
C ASP A 252 -5.48 -12.21 -7.35
N LEU A 253 -4.45 -12.34 -6.51
CA LEU A 253 -4.14 -13.55 -5.74
C LEU A 253 -4.10 -13.30 -4.24
N THR A 254 -4.46 -14.35 -3.49
CA THR A 254 -4.27 -14.42 -2.04
C THR A 254 -3.88 -15.83 -1.60
N THR A 255 -3.14 -15.95 -0.50
CA THR A 255 -2.81 -17.23 0.15
C THR A 255 -3.80 -17.64 1.24
N GLY A 256 -4.91 -16.93 1.38
CA GLY A 256 -5.94 -17.29 2.34
C GLY A 256 -7.21 -16.47 2.15
N GLY A 257 -8.32 -17.02 2.66
CA GLY A 257 -9.61 -16.35 2.67
C GLY A 257 -10.56 -17.05 3.60
N PHE A 258 -11.33 -16.28 4.35
CA PHE A 258 -12.38 -16.76 5.23
C PHE A 258 -13.72 -16.32 4.66
N GLY A 259 -14.55 -17.28 4.29
CA GLY A 259 -15.93 -17.03 3.93
C GLY A 259 -16.82 -17.13 5.16
N LEU A 260 -17.75 -16.20 5.31
CA LEU A 260 -18.88 -16.36 6.23
C LEU A 260 -20.10 -16.74 5.38
N PRO A 261 -20.76 -17.88 5.65
CA PRO A 261 -22.01 -18.19 4.99
C PRO A 261 -23.07 -17.19 5.49
N VAL A 262 -23.52 -16.31 4.59
CA VAL A 262 -24.58 -15.34 4.86
C VAL A 262 -25.76 -15.58 3.93
N ASN A 263 -26.98 -15.45 4.45
CA ASN A 263 -28.20 -15.61 3.65
C ASN A 263 -28.60 -14.27 3.05
N VAL A 264 -28.16 -14.02 1.81
CA VAL A 264 -28.43 -12.78 1.05
C VAL A 264 -29.91 -12.61 0.66
N ARG A 265 -30.77 -13.61 0.92
CA ARG A 265 -32.19 -13.54 0.56
C ARG A 265 -33.05 -12.91 1.65
N ASP A 266 -32.75 -13.21 2.91
CA ASP A 266 -33.63 -12.90 4.05
C ASP A 266 -33.04 -11.91 5.06
N GLY A 267 -31.73 -11.58 4.98
CA GLY A 267 -31.06 -10.63 5.88
C GLY A 267 -30.83 -11.15 7.30
#